data_AF-A0A2T4B6L9-F1
#
_entry.id   AF-A0A2T4B6L9-F1
#
_cell.length_a   1.000
_cell.length_b   1.000
_cell.length_c   1.000
_cell.angle_alpha   90.00
_cell.angle_beta   90.00
_cell.angle_gamma   90.00
#
_symmetry.space_group_name_H-M   'P 1'
#
loop_
_entity.id
_entity.type
_entity.pdbx_description
1 polymer ?
#
loop_
_entity_poly.entity_id
_entity_poly.type
_entity_poly.pdbx_seq_one_letter_code
_entity_poly.pdbx_strand_id
1 'polypeptide(L)'
;MAPATAVPVTAAKAMECTPFPSTMIEYSSAFKQPKPPSVHPEFTTNFVQHKWDETLSHIMTGYIDNSPTNKIVRVVEAYDDAPASSVFNYANVTTDGLVDNFMTIYNGTKPYL
;
A
#
# COMPACT_ATOMS: atom_id res chain seq x y z
N MET A 1 -35.78 -2.34 -36.06
CA MET A 1 -35.33 -3.12 -34.89
C MET A 1 -34.71 -4.40 -35.40
N ALA A 2 -33.38 -4.53 -35.32
CA ALA A 2 -32.67 -5.75 -35.68
C ALA A 2 -32.58 -6.69 -34.46
N PRO A 3 -32.65 -8.02 -34.61
CA PRO A 3 -32.56 -8.94 -33.49
C PRO A 3 -31.11 -9.05 -33.00
N ALA A 4 -30.92 -9.02 -31.69
CA ALA A 4 -29.64 -9.28 -31.06
C ALA A 4 -29.34 -10.79 -31.12
N THR A 5 -28.22 -11.16 -31.75
CA THR A 5 -27.71 -12.52 -31.76
C THR A 5 -26.96 -12.81 -30.46
N ALA A 6 -27.41 -13.81 -29.70
CA ALA A 6 -26.71 -14.28 -28.51
C ALA A 6 -25.48 -15.09 -28.93
N VAL A 7 -24.29 -14.65 -28.50
CA VAL A 7 -23.03 -15.38 -28.70
C VAL A 7 -22.88 -16.36 -27.52
N PRO A 8 -22.72 -17.68 -27.77
CA PRO A 8 -22.47 -18.62 -26.69
C PRO A 8 -21.08 -18.37 -26.11
N VAL A 9 -21.03 -17.98 -24.83
CA VAL A 9 -19.78 -17.92 -24.06
C VAL A 9 -19.44 -19.34 -23.63
N THR A 10 -18.44 -19.94 -24.28
CA THR A 10 -17.84 -21.18 -23.79
C THR A 10 -17.03 -20.85 -22.54
N ALA A 11 -17.45 -21.37 -21.39
CA ALA A 11 -16.67 -21.30 -20.16
C ALA A 11 -15.30 -21.94 -20.41
N ALA A 12 -14.23 -21.17 -20.27
CA ALA A 12 -12.88 -21.71 -20.34
C ALA A 12 -12.73 -22.80 -19.27
N LYS A 13 -12.26 -23.99 -19.67
CA LYS A 13 -11.95 -25.07 -18.73
C LYS A 13 -10.89 -24.53 -17.75
N ALA A 14 -11.25 -24.38 -16.48
CA ALA A 14 -10.31 -23.98 -15.44
C ALA A 14 -9.10 -24.94 -15.50
N MET A 15 -7.88 -24.39 -15.50
CA MET A 15 -6.69 -25.21 -15.33
C MET A 15 -6.88 -26.08 -14.09
N GLU A 16 -6.74 -27.40 -14.26
CA GLU A 16 -6.80 -28.35 -13.14
C GLU A 16 -5.63 -28.01 -12.20
N CYS A 17 -5.93 -27.28 -11.12
CA CYS A 17 -4.98 -27.06 -10.04
C CYS A 17 -4.53 -28.42 -9.53
N THR A 18 -3.23 -28.60 -9.32
CA THR A 18 -2.72 -29.79 -8.65
C THR A 18 -3.42 -29.91 -7.29
N PRO A 19 -4.06 -31.05 -6.98
CA PRO A 19 -4.70 -31.23 -5.69
C PRO A 19 -3.64 -31.10 -4.59
N PHE A 20 -4.05 -30.54 -3.46
CA PHE A 20 -3.17 -30.50 -2.29
C PHE A 20 -2.69 -31.93 -1.97
N PRO A 21 -1.41 -32.11 -1.60
CA PRO A 21 -0.91 -33.43 -1.24
C PRO A 21 -1.78 -34.03 -0.14
N SER A 22 -2.18 -35.30 -0.29
CA SER A 22 -2.93 -36.04 0.74
C SER A 22 -2.16 -36.20 2.07
N THR A 23 -0.87 -35.87 2.05
CA THR A 23 0.02 -35.81 3.21
C THR A 23 -0.04 -34.48 3.97
N MET A 24 -0.73 -33.45 3.44
CA MET A 24 -0.90 -32.17 4.14
C MET A 24 -1.93 -32.33 5.26
N ILE A 25 -1.49 -32.16 6.50
CA ILE A 25 -2.36 -32.14 7.68
C ILE A 25 -2.77 -30.68 7.92
N GLU A 26 -4.06 -30.37 7.77
CA GLU A 26 -4.62 -29.00 7.89
C GLU A 26 -4.33 -28.38 9.27
N TYR A 27 -4.40 -29.19 10.33
CA TYR A 27 -4.08 -28.80 11.69
C TYR A 27 -2.97 -29.69 12.24
N SER A 28 -1.73 -29.20 12.14
CA SER A 28 -0.56 -29.89 12.68
C SER A 28 -0.07 -29.19 13.95
N SER A 29 0.03 -29.94 15.05
CA SER A 29 0.72 -29.46 16.27
C SER A 29 2.22 -29.23 16.04
N ALA A 30 2.76 -29.69 14.90
CA ALA A 30 4.13 -29.47 14.48
C ALA A 30 4.32 -28.19 13.65
N PHE A 31 3.27 -27.39 13.41
CA PHE A 31 3.44 -26.10 12.74
C PHE A 31 4.42 -25.24 13.53
N LYS A 32 5.50 -24.85 12.86
CA LYS A 32 6.46 -23.88 13.36
C LYS A 32 6.36 -22.66 12.48
N GLN A 33 5.91 -21.55 13.05
CA GLN A 33 5.89 -20.28 12.35
C GLN A 33 7.30 -20.02 11.79
N PRO A 34 7.46 -19.86 10.47
CA PRO A 34 8.76 -19.56 9.91
C PRO A 34 9.23 -18.21 10.42
N LYS A 35 10.55 -18.02 10.44
CA LYS A 35 11.11 -16.70 10.68
C LYS A 35 10.54 -15.73 9.62
N PRO A 36 9.99 -14.56 10.01
CA PRO A 36 9.50 -13.58 9.05
C PRO A 36 10.58 -13.24 8.01
N PRO A 37 10.20 -13.06 6.74
CA PRO A 37 11.14 -12.65 5.72
C PRO A 37 11.73 -11.29 6.09
N SER A 38 13.00 -11.09 5.73
CA SER A 38 13.62 -9.76 5.82
C SER A 38 13.12 -8.91 4.67
N VAL A 39 12.73 -7.66 4.96
CA VAL A 39 12.37 -6.67 3.96
C VAL A 39 13.55 -5.74 3.76
N HIS A 40 13.81 -5.31 2.53
CA HIS A 40 14.81 -4.26 2.29
C HIS A 40 14.33 -2.97 2.96
N PRO A 41 15.09 -2.43 3.94
CA PRO A 41 14.63 -1.27 4.70
C PRO A 41 14.73 0.02 3.88
N GLU A 42 15.71 0.12 2.99
CA GLU A 42 15.85 1.23 2.05
C GLU A 42 15.07 0.90 0.78
N PHE A 43 14.03 1.67 0.47
CA PHE A 43 13.27 1.48 -0.75
C PHE A 43 12.58 2.75 -1.21
N THR A 44 12.29 2.75 -2.52
CA THR A 44 11.51 3.76 -3.21
C THR A 44 10.47 3.01 -4.04
N THR A 45 9.18 3.32 -3.87
CA THR A 45 8.11 2.62 -4.60
C THR A 45 6.84 3.46 -4.74
N ASN A 46 5.96 3.07 -5.66
CA ASN A 46 4.61 3.61 -5.73
C ASN A 46 3.70 2.96 -4.68
N PHE A 47 2.72 3.69 -4.18
CA PHE A 47 1.73 3.14 -3.26
C PHE A 47 0.31 3.55 -3.66
N VAL A 48 -0.65 2.73 -3.24
CA VAL A 48 -2.08 3.08 -3.21
C VAL A 48 -2.54 2.82 -1.78
N GLN A 49 -3.02 3.86 -1.11
CA GLN A 49 -3.48 3.78 0.27
C GLN A 49 -4.97 4.08 0.31
N HIS A 50 -5.72 3.23 1.01
CA HIS A 50 -7.09 3.50 1.42
C HIS A 50 -7.09 3.83 2.91
N LYS A 51 -7.35 5.10 3.24
CA LYS A 51 -7.67 5.50 4.62
C LYS A 51 -9.17 5.34 4.79
N TRP A 52 -9.55 4.40 5.65
CA TRP A 52 -10.94 4.04 5.89
C TRP A 52 -11.26 3.96 7.38
N ASP A 53 -12.35 4.61 7.78
CA ASP A 53 -13.04 4.43 9.06
C ASP A 53 -14.56 4.68 8.86
N GLU A 54 -15.36 4.64 9.93
CA GLU A 54 -16.82 4.82 9.86
C GLU A 54 -17.26 6.18 9.27
N THR A 55 -16.35 7.16 9.26
CA THR A 55 -16.62 8.56 8.86
C THR A 55 -15.83 9.00 7.63
N LEU A 56 -14.79 8.25 7.23
CA LEU A 56 -13.86 8.61 6.18
C LEU A 56 -13.60 7.43 5.24
N SER A 57 -13.69 7.67 3.94
CA SER A 57 -13.20 6.74 2.91
C SER A 57 -12.45 7.53 1.85
N HIS A 58 -11.13 7.52 1.94
CA HIS A 58 -10.25 8.28 1.06
C HIS A 58 -9.18 7.37 0.46
N ILE A 59 -9.13 7.29 -0.88
CA ILE A 59 -8.09 6.55 -1.61
C ILE A 59 -7.13 7.56 -2.19
N MET A 60 -5.85 7.41 -1.87
CA MET A 60 -4.76 8.22 -2.38
C MET A 60 -3.71 7.33 -3.05
N THR A 61 -2.95 7.94 -3.95
CA THR A 61 -1.84 7.29 -4.63
C THR A 61 -0.63 8.21 -4.63
N GLY A 62 0.55 7.63 -4.72
CA GLY A 62 1.77 8.40 -4.66
C GLY A 62 3.03 7.55 -4.78
N TYR A 63 4.13 8.16 -4.34
CA TYR A 63 5.45 7.57 -4.22
C TYR A 63 5.94 7.71 -2.78
N ILE A 64 6.59 6.67 -2.28
CA ILE A 64 7.19 6.65 -0.95
C ILE A 64 8.68 6.31 -1.06
N ASP A 65 9.49 7.10 -0.38
CA ASP A 65 10.91 6.86 -0.12
C ASP A 65 11.06 6.54 1.37
N ASN A 66 11.42 5.30 1.70
CA ASN A 66 11.76 4.90 3.07
C ASN A 66 13.27 4.84 3.20
N SER A 67 13.85 5.71 4.02
CA SER A 67 15.28 5.73 4.30
C SER A 67 15.59 5.72 5.80
N PRO A 68 15.59 4.54 6.43
CA PRO A 68 15.99 4.39 7.82
C PRO A 68 17.41 4.89 8.12
N THR A 69 18.34 4.78 7.15
CA THR A 69 19.71 5.32 7.27
C THR A 69 19.70 6.82 7.54
N ASN A 70 18.83 7.55 6.84
CA ASN A 70 18.65 8.99 7.03
C ASN A 70 17.59 9.34 8.07
N LYS A 71 16.95 8.32 8.68
CA LYS A 71 15.79 8.48 9.58
C LYS A 71 14.66 9.28 8.95
N ILE A 72 14.43 9.11 7.65
CA ILE A 72 13.42 9.84 6.90
C ILE A 72 12.48 8.87 6.21
N VAL A 73 11.19 9.18 6.27
CA VAL A 73 10.19 8.69 5.32
C VAL A 73 9.66 9.90 4.56
N ARG A 74 9.77 9.87 3.24
CA ARG A 74 9.19 10.91 2.37
C ARG A 74 8.06 10.29 1.55
N VAL A 75 6.94 11.00 1.49
CA VAL A 75 5.79 10.63 0.68
C VAL A 75 5.52 11.79 -0.27
N VAL A 76 5.26 11.49 -1.53
CA VAL A 76 4.69 12.42 -2.51
C VAL A 76 3.36 11.82 -2.95
N GLU A 77 2.29 12.57 -2.84
CA GLU A 77 0.93 12.07 -2.99
C GLU A 77 0.05 13.01 -3.81
N ALA A 78 -0.99 12.45 -4.43
CA ALA A 78 -2.12 13.24 -4.91
C ALA A 78 -3.05 13.54 -3.72
N TYR A 79 -3.18 14.82 -3.37
CA TYR A 79 -3.89 15.31 -2.18
C TYR A 79 -4.83 16.47 -2.54
N ASP A 80 -6.15 16.28 -2.40
CA ASP A 80 -7.17 17.32 -2.54
C ASP A 80 -6.90 18.35 -3.65
N ASP A 81 -7.03 17.90 -4.91
CA ASP A 81 -6.82 18.69 -6.14
C ASP A 81 -5.40 19.25 -6.36
N ALA A 82 -4.42 18.89 -5.54
CA ALA A 82 -3.02 19.29 -5.71
C ALA A 82 -2.04 18.13 -5.42
N PRO A 83 -0.82 18.16 -5.97
CA PRO A 83 0.25 17.32 -5.44
C PRO A 83 0.61 17.80 -4.03
N ALA A 84 0.98 16.88 -3.15
CA ALA A 84 1.58 17.20 -1.86
C ALA A 84 2.82 16.35 -1.60
N SER A 85 3.70 16.81 -0.70
CA SER A 85 4.77 16.00 -0.16
C SER A 85 4.81 16.11 1.36
N SER A 86 5.04 14.99 2.02
CA SER A 86 5.24 14.87 3.46
C SER A 86 6.62 14.30 3.75
N VAL A 87 7.38 14.94 4.64
CA VAL A 87 8.67 14.45 5.13
C VAL A 87 8.54 14.16 6.62
N PHE A 88 8.54 12.88 6.98
CA PHE A 88 8.56 12.41 8.34
C PHE A 88 10.00 12.20 8.80
N ASN A 89 10.43 12.92 9.83
CA ASN A 89 11.79 12.90 10.35
C ASN A 89 11.86 12.13 11.67
N TYR A 90 12.25 10.85 11.59
CA TYR A 90 12.47 9.96 12.74
C TYR A 90 13.75 10.27 13.52
N ALA A 91 14.53 11.28 13.13
CA ALA A 91 15.55 11.85 14.00
C ALA A 91 14.94 12.75 15.09
N ASN A 92 13.70 13.23 14.88
CA ASN A 92 12.98 14.11 15.78
C ASN A 92 11.66 13.45 16.22
N VAL A 93 11.74 12.71 17.34
CA VAL A 93 10.60 11.99 17.91
C VAL A 93 10.35 12.50 19.32
N THR A 94 9.11 12.87 19.63
CA THR A 94 8.73 13.31 20.98
C THR A 94 8.80 12.15 21.98
N THR A 95 8.77 12.46 23.27
CA THR A 95 8.72 11.44 24.34
C THR A 95 7.53 10.50 24.20
N ASP A 96 6.43 10.99 23.62
CA ASP A 96 5.19 10.24 23.42
C ASP A 96 5.17 9.48 22.07
N GLY A 97 6.26 9.52 21.31
CA GLY A 97 6.42 8.77 20.06
C GLY A 97 5.89 9.48 18.82
N LEU A 98 5.56 10.77 18.89
CA LEU A 98 5.14 11.54 17.71
C LEU A 98 6.36 11.89 16.86
N VAL A 99 6.23 11.68 15.56
CA VAL A 99 7.28 11.95 14.56
C VAL A 99 7.03 13.30 13.93
N ASP A 100 8.08 14.11 13.83
CA ASP A 100 8.04 15.40 13.14
C ASP A 100 7.68 15.22 11.65
N ASN A 101 6.70 15.99 11.18
CA ASN A 101 6.21 15.94 9.81
C ASN A 101 6.18 17.35 9.20
N PHE A 102 6.87 17.51 8.08
CA PHE A 102 6.77 18.70 7.24
C PHE A 102 5.96 18.36 5.99
N MET A 103 4.77 18.95 5.88
CA MET A 103 3.91 18.79 4.71
C MET A 103 3.98 20.04 3.82
N THR A 104 4.02 19.85 2.51
CA THR A 104 3.96 20.91 1.50
C THR A 104 2.90 20.54 0.47
N ILE A 105 1.90 21.41 0.28
CA ILE A 105 0.87 21.27 -0.75
C ILE A 105 1.18 22.21 -1.90
N TYR A 106 1.25 21.68 -3.12
CA TYR A 106 1.65 22.41 -4.32
C TYR A 106 0.42 22.96 -5.08
N ASN A 107 -0.31 23.89 -4.46
CA ASN A 107 -1.47 24.56 -5.07
C ASN A 107 -1.13 26.01 -5.47
N GLY A 108 -0.70 26.22 -6.72
CA GLY A 108 -0.29 27.54 -7.19
C GLY A 108 0.93 28.11 -6.44
N THR A 109 1.38 29.32 -6.79
CA THR A 109 2.70 29.89 -6.44
C THR A 109 2.93 30.29 -4.96
N LYS A 110 2.27 29.66 -3.97
CA LYS A 110 2.55 29.93 -2.56
C LYS A 110 2.67 28.65 -1.73
N PRO A 111 3.87 28.35 -1.18
CA PRO A 111 4.00 27.32 -0.18
C PRO A 111 3.25 27.72 1.09
N TYR A 112 2.48 26.79 1.66
CA TYR A 112 1.96 26.91 3.03
C TYR A 112 3.12 26.52 3.98
N LEU A 113 3.54 27.47 4.82
CA LEU A 113 4.55 27.28 5.86
C LEU A 113 3.89 26.81 7.16
#